data_AF-A0A7J3UBF6-F1
#
_entry.id   AF-A0A7J3UBF6-F1
#
_cell.length_a   1.000
_cell.length_b   1.000
_cell.length_c   1.000
_cell.angle_alpha   90.00
_cell.angle_beta   90.00
_cell.angle_gamma   90.00
#
_symmetry.space_group_name_H-M   'P 1'
#
loop_
_entity.id
_entity.type
_entity.pdbx_description
1 polymer ?
#
loop_
_entity_poly.entity_id
_entity_poly.type
_entity_poly.pdbx_seq_one_letter_code
_entity_poly.pdbx_strand_id
1 'polypeptide(L)'
;MFDLKLLLLELGLALILARLLGYAFDRAKQPAVIGEILAGILLGPFIMGNLFGFDILSPSINSSVEAIAYIGIVLLLFLSGIETGIGELKNSGKKGLITSAFDVGIAFLFGYIVGGMMGYDFIHRIAIGNIFSATSVGITVRTLMEMDALHTNVGNLILTVAVLDDILGIVVLSVTLGKGSVEMLLLKV
;
A
#
# COMPACT_ATOMS: atom_id res chain seq x y z
N MET A 1 3.44 -29.86 -5.89
CA MET A 1 2.83 -30.00 -7.23
C MET A 1 1.80 -28.88 -7.35
N PHE A 2 1.88 -28.06 -8.39
CA PHE A 2 0.96 -26.94 -8.60
C PHE A 2 -0.46 -27.49 -8.79
N ASP A 3 -1.34 -27.31 -7.81
CA ASP A 3 -2.73 -27.75 -7.93
C ASP A 3 -3.55 -26.64 -8.59
N LEU A 4 -3.59 -26.69 -9.92
CA LEU A 4 -4.33 -25.73 -10.73
C LEU A 4 -5.83 -25.69 -10.36
N LYS A 5 -6.42 -26.80 -9.92
CA LYS A 5 -7.84 -26.83 -9.55
C LYS A 5 -8.08 -26.06 -8.26
N LEU A 6 -7.20 -26.22 -7.29
CA LEU A 6 -7.27 -25.49 -6.03
C LEU A 6 -7.06 -23.99 -6.28
N LEU A 7 -6.06 -23.61 -7.08
CA LEU A 7 -5.82 -22.20 -7.45
C LEU A 7 -7.03 -21.56 -8.12
N LEU A 8 -7.65 -22.23 -9.09
CA LEU A 8 -8.84 -21.71 -9.77
C LEU A 8 -10.04 -21.57 -8.82
N LEU A 9 -10.18 -22.50 -7.86
CA LEU A 9 -11.22 -22.43 -6.85
C LEU A 9 -11.00 -21.23 -5.91
N GLU A 10 -9.78 -21.05 -5.42
CA GLU A 10 -9.41 -19.92 -4.55
C GLU A 10 -9.64 -18.58 -5.23
N LEU A 11 -9.16 -18.42 -6.48
CA LEU A 11 -9.39 -17.22 -7.26
C LEU A 11 -10.87 -17.01 -7.56
N GLY A 12 -11.60 -18.07 -7.89
CA GLY A 12 -13.04 -18.01 -8.13
C GLY A 12 -13.80 -17.50 -6.91
N LEU A 13 -13.53 -18.06 -5.73
CA LEU A 13 -14.13 -17.64 -4.47
C LEU A 13 -13.74 -16.22 -4.09
N ALA A 14 -12.46 -15.87 -4.22
CA ALA A 14 -11.97 -14.51 -3.97
C ALA A 14 -12.68 -13.50 -4.86
N LEU A 15 -12.77 -13.74 -6.17
CA LEU A 15 -13.42 -12.85 -7.13
C LEU A 15 -14.92 -12.72 -6.89
N ILE A 16 -15.62 -13.83 -6.58
CA ILE A 16 -17.05 -13.80 -6.29
C ILE A 16 -17.31 -12.96 -5.03
N LEU A 17 -16.59 -13.24 -3.94
CA LEU A 17 -16.83 -12.53 -2.68
C LEU A 17 -16.40 -11.07 -2.78
N ALA A 18 -15.26 -10.78 -3.40
CA ALA A 18 -14.81 -9.42 -3.68
C ALA A 18 -15.86 -8.64 -4.49
N ARG A 19 -16.44 -9.26 -5.52
CA ARG A 19 -17.47 -8.59 -6.33
C ARG A 19 -18.76 -8.35 -5.56
N LEU A 20 -19.20 -9.30 -4.74
CA LEU A 20 -20.39 -9.15 -3.92
C LEU A 20 -20.24 -8.04 -2.88
N LEU A 21 -19.13 -8.04 -2.13
CA LEU A 21 -18.87 -7.04 -1.11
C LEU A 21 -18.54 -5.68 -1.72
N GLY A 22 -17.75 -5.64 -2.79
CA GLY A 22 -17.47 -4.41 -3.53
C GLY A 22 -18.75 -3.75 -4.04
N TYR A 23 -19.68 -4.53 -4.61
CA TYR A 23 -21.00 -4.03 -5.02
C TYR A 23 -21.84 -3.53 -3.85
N ALA A 24 -21.79 -4.21 -2.69
CA ALA A 24 -22.52 -3.77 -1.50
C ALA A 24 -22.00 -2.41 -0.98
N PHE A 25 -20.68 -2.22 -0.97
CA PHE A 25 -20.04 -0.96 -0.57
C PHE A 25 -20.31 0.16 -1.58
N ASP A 26 -20.22 -0.11 -2.87
CA ASP A 26 -20.57 0.83 -3.94
C ASP A 26 -22.03 1.31 -3.80
N ARG A 27 -22.96 0.37 -3.55
CA ARG A 27 -24.37 0.69 -3.29
C ARG A 27 -24.57 1.55 -2.03
N ALA A 28 -23.68 1.42 -1.05
CA ALA A 28 -23.63 2.26 0.14
C ALA A 28 -22.89 3.60 -0.08
N LYS A 29 -22.50 3.92 -1.33
CA LYS A 29 -21.72 5.10 -1.72
C LYS A 29 -20.33 5.15 -1.07
N GLN A 30 -19.73 3.98 -0.88
CA GLN A 30 -18.36 3.82 -0.40
C GLN A 30 -17.48 3.23 -1.52
N PRO A 31 -16.17 3.51 -1.55
CA PRO A 31 -15.25 2.86 -2.49
C PRO A 31 -15.36 1.33 -2.44
N ALA A 32 -15.49 0.71 -3.60
CA ALA A 32 -15.67 -0.73 -3.75
C ALA A 32 -14.45 -1.49 -3.21
N VAL A 33 -13.24 -0.91 -3.34
CA VAL A 33 -11.99 -1.46 -2.81
C VAL A 33 -12.08 -1.85 -1.32
N ILE A 34 -12.89 -1.14 -0.52
CA ILE A 34 -13.09 -1.47 0.90
C ILE A 34 -13.77 -2.84 1.05
N GLY A 35 -14.80 -3.11 0.25
CA GLY A 35 -15.50 -4.40 0.24
C GLY A 35 -14.59 -5.55 -0.20
N GLU A 36 -13.66 -5.28 -1.12
CA GLU A 36 -12.71 -6.29 -1.60
C GLU A 36 -11.63 -6.62 -0.59
N ILE A 37 -11.11 -5.61 0.13
CA ILE A 37 -10.19 -5.82 1.26
C ILE A 37 -10.91 -6.66 2.34
N LEU A 38 -12.17 -6.36 2.64
CA LEU A 38 -12.97 -7.15 3.57
C LEU A 38 -13.18 -8.59 3.08
N ALA A 39 -13.37 -8.81 1.78
CA ALA A 39 -13.44 -10.16 1.22
C ALA A 39 -12.13 -10.94 1.48
N GLY A 40 -10.98 -10.30 1.29
CA GLY A 40 -9.68 -10.89 1.59
C GLY A 40 -9.50 -11.22 3.08
N ILE A 41 -9.94 -10.33 3.98
CA ILE A 41 -9.90 -10.57 5.43
C ILE A 41 -10.80 -11.75 5.83
N LEU A 42 -11.99 -11.85 5.23
CA LEU A 42 -12.95 -12.92 5.50
C LEU A 42 -12.44 -14.29 5.01
N LEU A 43 -11.87 -14.34 3.80
CA LEU A 43 -11.36 -15.59 3.19
C LEU A 43 -9.95 -15.96 3.66
N GLY A 44 -9.24 -15.00 4.27
CA GLY A 44 -7.91 -15.19 4.82
C GLY A 44 -7.91 -15.96 6.15
N PRO A 45 -6.71 -16.23 6.70
CA PRO A 45 -6.54 -17.06 7.88
C PRO A 45 -7.14 -16.45 9.16
N PHE A 46 -7.32 -15.13 9.20
CA PHE A 46 -7.82 -14.43 10.38
C PHE A 46 -9.25 -14.83 10.76
N ILE A 47 -10.14 -15.00 9.78
CA ILE A 47 -11.54 -15.37 10.02
C ILE A 47 -11.76 -16.83 9.63
N MET A 48 -11.61 -17.18 8.35
CA MET A 48 -11.89 -18.54 7.89
C MET A 48 -10.95 -19.59 8.53
N GLY A 49 -9.67 -19.27 8.59
CA GLY A 49 -8.66 -20.15 9.19
C GLY A 49 -8.86 -20.38 10.67
N ASN A 50 -8.96 -19.30 11.45
CA ASN A 50 -8.96 -19.38 12.90
C ASN A 50 -10.34 -19.73 13.51
N LEU A 51 -11.46 -19.36 12.87
CA LEU A 51 -12.80 -19.67 13.38
C LEU A 51 -13.40 -20.96 12.81
N PHE A 52 -13.07 -21.31 11.57
CA PHE A 52 -13.68 -22.45 10.87
C PHE A 52 -12.69 -23.57 10.56
N GLY A 53 -11.38 -23.37 10.77
CA GLY A 53 -10.36 -24.40 10.54
C GLY A 53 -10.07 -24.67 9.05
N PHE A 54 -10.53 -23.80 8.15
CA PHE A 54 -10.32 -23.91 6.70
C PHE A 54 -9.64 -22.65 6.17
N ASP A 55 -8.43 -22.83 5.64
CA ASP A 55 -7.62 -21.78 5.05
C ASP A 55 -7.81 -21.76 3.52
N ILE A 56 -8.65 -20.85 3.01
CA ILE A 56 -8.86 -20.69 1.55
C ILE A 56 -7.78 -19.79 0.95
N LEU A 57 -7.38 -18.72 1.64
CA LEU A 57 -6.34 -17.77 1.18
C LEU A 57 -5.20 -17.67 2.21
N SER A 58 -4.57 -18.78 2.57
CA SER A 58 -3.47 -18.77 3.55
C SER A 58 -2.11 -18.58 2.87
N PRO A 59 -1.34 -17.55 3.26
CA PRO A 59 -0.01 -17.29 2.71
C PRO A 59 1.00 -18.44 2.92
N SER A 60 0.77 -19.29 3.94
CA SER A 60 1.60 -20.47 4.20
C SER A 60 1.33 -21.64 3.24
N ILE A 61 0.24 -21.58 2.46
CA ILE A 61 -0.25 -22.68 1.61
C ILE A 61 -0.11 -22.37 0.11
N ASN A 62 -0.17 -21.10 -0.34
CA ASN A 62 -0.28 -20.81 -1.77
C ASN A 62 0.51 -19.59 -2.30
N SER A 63 1.79 -19.82 -2.63
CA SER A 63 2.66 -18.84 -3.31
C SER A 63 2.17 -18.38 -4.69
N SER A 64 1.21 -19.11 -5.28
CA SER A 64 0.69 -18.82 -6.62
C SER A 64 -0.32 -17.68 -6.64
N VAL A 65 -1.20 -17.60 -5.63
CA VAL A 65 -2.16 -16.49 -5.47
C VAL A 65 -1.41 -15.19 -5.21
N GLU A 66 -0.37 -15.23 -4.38
CA GLU A 66 0.48 -14.07 -4.10
C GLU A 66 1.17 -13.54 -5.37
N ALA A 67 1.70 -14.43 -6.21
CA ALA A 67 2.29 -14.05 -7.50
C ALA A 67 1.27 -13.34 -8.41
N ILE A 68 0.03 -13.83 -8.47
CA ILE A 68 -1.06 -13.19 -9.24
C ILE A 68 -1.43 -11.84 -8.63
N ALA A 69 -1.45 -11.72 -7.30
CA ALA A 69 -1.71 -10.47 -6.61
C ALA A 69 -0.65 -9.40 -6.94
N TYR A 70 0.64 -9.77 -6.95
CA TYR A 70 1.71 -8.85 -7.38
C TYR A 70 1.53 -8.40 -8.83
N ILE A 71 1.16 -9.30 -9.74
CA ILE A 71 0.84 -8.93 -11.12
C ILE A 71 -0.33 -7.93 -11.15
N GLY A 72 -1.39 -8.17 -10.38
CA GLY A 72 -2.52 -7.25 -10.25
C GLY A 72 -2.12 -5.86 -9.77
N ILE A 73 -1.26 -5.77 -8.75
CA ILE A 73 -0.74 -4.50 -8.23
C ILE A 73 0.10 -3.78 -9.28
N VAL A 74 0.99 -4.49 -9.98
CA VAL A 74 1.81 -3.89 -11.06
C VAL A 74 0.93 -3.35 -12.18
N LEU A 75 -0.08 -4.11 -12.61
CA LEU A 75 -1.03 -3.66 -13.64
C LEU A 75 -1.85 -2.46 -13.19
N LEU A 76 -2.30 -2.42 -11.93
CA LEU A 76 -3.03 -1.29 -11.35
C LEU A 76 -2.17 -0.01 -11.37
N LEU A 77 -0.94 -0.09 -10.86
CA LEU A 77 -0.02 1.06 -10.84
C LEU A 77 0.40 1.49 -12.24
N PHE A 78 0.55 0.54 -13.17
CA PHE A 78 0.82 0.84 -14.57
C PHE A 78 -0.35 1.58 -15.23
N LEU A 79 -1.58 1.11 -15.02
CA LEU A 79 -2.78 1.78 -15.52
C LEU A 79 -2.90 3.20 -14.96
N SER A 80 -2.64 3.37 -13.66
CA SER A 80 -2.57 4.69 -13.04
C SER A 80 -1.56 5.61 -13.72
N GLY A 81 -0.38 5.10 -14.05
CA GLY A 81 0.68 5.86 -14.71
C GLY A 81 0.32 6.23 -16.15
N ILE A 82 -0.52 5.45 -16.83
CA ILE A 82 -1.07 5.80 -18.14
C ILE A 82 -2.15 6.87 -18.00
N GLU A 83 -3.04 6.73 -17.02
CA GLU A 83 -4.14 7.67 -16.77
C GLU A 83 -3.61 9.03 -16.29
N THR A 84 -2.54 9.03 -15.51
CA THR A 84 -1.91 10.24 -14.97
C THR A 84 -0.84 10.74 -15.93
N GLY A 85 -1.08 11.87 -16.59
CA GLY A 85 -0.09 12.45 -17.50
C GLY A 85 1.20 12.87 -16.79
N ILE A 86 2.37 12.53 -17.35
CA ILE A 86 3.69 12.98 -16.84
C ILE A 86 3.76 14.51 -16.70
N GLY A 87 3.05 15.24 -17.57
CA GLY A 87 2.95 16.70 -17.50
C GLY A 87 2.27 17.21 -16.22
N GLU A 88 1.24 16.51 -15.74
CA GLU A 88 0.49 16.88 -14.54
C GLU A 88 1.32 16.64 -13.28
N LEU A 89 2.05 15.52 -13.26
CA LEU A 89 3.04 15.21 -12.23
C LEU A 89 4.13 16.29 -12.15
N LYS A 90 4.64 16.74 -13.32
CA LYS A 90 5.66 17.79 -13.39
C LYS A 90 5.13 19.15 -12.91
N ASN A 91 3.89 19.49 -13.26
CA ASN A 91 3.26 20.75 -12.86
C ASN A 91 3.04 20.82 -11.34
N SER A 92 2.71 19.68 -10.73
CA SER A 92 2.48 19.56 -9.30
C SER A 92 3.75 19.28 -8.50
N GLY A 93 4.85 18.90 -9.15
CA GLY A 93 6.07 18.40 -8.51
C GLY A 93 6.66 19.29 -7.41
N LYS A 94 6.69 20.62 -7.58
CA LYS A 94 7.19 21.52 -6.51
C LYS A 94 6.30 21.50 -5.28
N LYS A 95 4.98 21.55 -5.47
CA LYS A 95 4.01 21.49 -4.37
C LYS A 95 4.04 20.11 -3.73
N GLY A 96 4.04 19.06 -4.55
CA GLY A 96 4.14 17.67 -4.12
C GLY A 96 5.38 17.41 -3.27
N LEU A 97 6.55 17.91 -3.67
CA LEU A 97 7.79 17.71 -2.90
C LEU A 97 7.79 18.41 -1.55
N ILE A 98 7.19 19.59 -1.46
CA ILE A 98 7.01 20.28 -0.18
C ILE A 98 6.04 19.47 0.67
N THR A 99 4.87 19.10 0.12
CA THR A 99 3.85 18.34 0.83
C THR A 99 4.39 17.00 1.35
N SER A 100 5.06 16.22 0.49
CA SER A 100 5.63 14.91 0.85
C SER A 100 6.74 15.01 1.88
N ALA A 101 7.56 16.07 1.84
CA ALA A 101 8.57 16.27 2.87
C ALA A 101 7.94 16.56 4.25
N PHE A 102 6.83 17.31 4.27
CA PHE A 102 6.12 17.66 5.49
C PHE A 102 5.32 16.49 6.06
N ASP A 103 4.54 15.77 5.25
CA ASP A 103 3.71 14.67 5.74
C ASP A 103 4.56 13.48 6.22
N VAL A 104 5.56 13.03 5.44
CA VAL A 104 6.51 11.97 5.81
C VAL A 104 7.26 12.39 7.07
N GLY A 105 7.76 13.64 7.12
CA GLY A 105 8.50 14.15 8.27
C GLY A 105 7.66 14.15 9.56
N ILE A 106 6.42 14.63 9.48
CA ILE A 106 5.51 14.69 10.63
C ILE A 106 5.07 13.28 11.06
N ALA A 107 4.68 12.42 10.12
CA ALA A 107 4.24 11.06 10.41
C ALA A 107 5.38 10.22 11.01
N PHE A 108 6.59 10.34 10.45
CA PHE A 108 7.79 9.71 10.98
C PHE A 108 8.10 10.18 12.40
N LEU A 109 8.11 11.50 12.62
CA LEU A 109 8.38 12.07 13.95
C LEU A 109 7.35 11.60 14.98
N PHE A 110 6.08 11.53 14.57
CA PHE A 110 5.01 11.01 15.42
C PHE A 110 5.27 9.55 15.80
N GLY A 111 5.54 8.68 14.84
CA GLY A 111 5.89 7.27 15.10
C GLY A 111 7.13 7.13 15.99
N TYR A 112 8.16 7.94 15.78
CA TYR A 112 9.38 7.96 16.59
C TYR A 112 9.15 8.38 18.05
N ILE A 113 8.27 9.36 18.27
CA ILE A 113 7.87 9.81 19.62
C ILE A 113 7.06 8.71 20.31
N VAL A 114 6.05 8.16 19.62
CA VAL A 114 5.21 7.07 20.14
C VAL A 114 6.07 5.86 20.52
N GLY A 115 7.01 5.46 19.67
CA GLY A 115 7.95 4.38 19.98
C GLY A 115 8.77 4.67 21.25
N GLY A 116 9.17 5.93 21.46
CA GLY A 116 9.88 6.35 22.67
C GLY A 116 9.01 6.28 23.92
N MET A 117 7.73 6.66 23.82
CA MET A 117 6.76 6.55 24.92
C MET A 117 6.47 5.08 25.28
N MET A 118 6.55 4.18 24.31
CA MET A 118 6.41 2.74 24.51
C MET A 118 7.69 2.08 25.07
N GLY A 119 8.78 2.84 25.25
CA GLY A 119 10.03 2.33 25.81
C GLY A 119 10.92 1.57 24.82
N TYR A 120 10.69 1.71 23.51
CA TYR A 120 11.52 1.06 22.50
C TYR A 120 12.89 1.75 22.34
N ASP A 121 13.88 0.97 21.92
CA ASP A 121 15.23 1.49 21.62
C ASP A 121 15.26 2.38 20.36
N PHE A 122 16.40 3.00 20.10
CA PHE A 122 16.56 3.93 18.98
C PHE A 122 16.20 3.32 17.61
N ILE A 123 16.62 2.10 17.33
CA ILE A 123 16.39 1.45 16.03
C ILE A 123 14.91 1.11 15.87
N HIS A 124 14.28 0.56 16.92
CA HIS A 124 12.85 0.27 16.90
C HIS A 124 12.01 1.53 16.77
N ARG A 125 12.41 2.65 17.39
CA ARG A 125 11.72 3.94 17.22
C ARG A 125 11.77 4.47 15.80
N ILE A 126 12.94 4.38 15.15
CA ILE A 126 13.07 4.72 13.72
C ILE A 126 12.19 3.79 12.87
N ALA A 127 12.19 2.48 13.16
CA ALA A 127 11.35 1.52 12.44
C ALA A 127 9.85 1.84 12.58
N ILE A 128 9.38 2.22 13.78
CA ILE A 128 8.00 2.69 13.98
C ILE A 128 7.75 3.98 13.21
N GLY A 129 8.69 4.93 13.21
CA GLY A 129 8.61 6.12 12.37
C GLY A 129 8.37 5.79 10.89
N ASN A 130 9.13 4.84 10.33
CA ASN A 130 8.95 4.39 8.94
C ASN A 130 7.57 3.79 8.67
N ILE A 131 7.09 2.95 9.60
CA ILE A 131 5.79 2.31 9.46
C ILE A 131 4.69 3.37 9.36
N PHE A 132 4.81 4.45 10.12
CA PHE A 132 3.85 5.55 10.11
C PHE A 132 3.95 6.44 8.86
N SER A 133 5.13 6.55 8.25
CA SER A 133 5.33 7.38 7.06
C SER A 133 5.04 6.67 5.72
N ALA A 134 4.88 5.35 5.72
CA ALA A 134 4.66 4.59 4.49
C ALA A 134 3.22 4.72 3.97
N THR A 135 3.06 5.31 2.76
CA THR A 135 1.78 5.47 2.07
C THR A 135 1.54 4.33 1.07
N SER A 136 0.27 3.95 0.81
CA SER A 136 -0.09 2.98 -0.25
C SER A 136 -0.62 3.69 -1.50
N VAL A 137 0.22 3.80 -2.53
CA VAL A 137 -0.14 4.42 -3.82
C VAL A 137 -1.30 3.66 -4.48
N GLY A 138 -1.25 2.33 -4.51
CA GLY A 138 -2.24 1.51 -5.24
C GLY A 138 -3.68 1.68 -4.74
N ILE A 139 -3.91 1.67 -3.42
CA ILE A 139 -5.24 1.88 -2.85
C ILE A 139 -5.73 3.30 -3.10
N THR A 140 -4.83 4.28 -2.99
CA THR A 140 -5.15 5.71 -3.18
C THR A 140 -5.59 5.97 -4.61
N VAL A 141 -4.78 5.54 -5.58
CA VAL A 141 -5.08 5.57 -7.03
C VAL A 141 -6.44 4.96 -7.29
N ARG A 142 -6.64 3.73 -6.83
CA ARG A 142 -7.86 2.99 -7.12
C ARG A 142 -9.10 3.71 -6.57
N THR A 143 -8.99 4.23 -5.35
CA THR A 143 -10.06 5.01 -4.72
C THR A 143 -10.37 6.27 -5.52
N LEU A 144 -9.35 7.01 -5.95
CA LEU A 144 -9.52 8.22 -6.77
C LEU A 144 -10.13 7.91 -8.15
N MET A 145 -9.79 6.78 -8.77
CA MET A 145 -10.40 6.31 -10.02
C MET A 145 -11.87 5.94 -9.82
N GLU A 146 -12.21 5.20 -8.77
CA GLU A 146 -13.60 4.85 -8.43
C GLU A 146 -14.46 6.09 -8.14
N MET A 147 -13.85 7.15 -7.63
CA MET A 147 -14.51 8.44 -7.35
C MET A 147 -14.52 9.41 -8.54
N ASP A 148 -13.96 9.03 -9.71
CA ASP A 148 -13.74 9.94 -10.85
C ASP A 148 -13.02 11.24 -10.48
N ALA A 149 -12.12 11.16 -9.50
CA ALA A 149 -11.42 12.30 -8.89
C ALA A 149 -9.94 12.38 -9.29
N LEU A 150 -9.45 11.41 -10.07
CA LEU A 150 -8.03 11.28 -10.43
C LEU A 150 -7.50 12.54 -11.15
N HIS A 151 -8.25 13.02 -12.14
CA HIS A 151 -7.90 14.16 -13.00
C HIS A 151 -8.13 15.53 -12.35
N THR A 152 -8.57 15.58 -11.09
CA THR A 152 -8.74 16.84 -10.37
C THR A 152 -7.38 17.39 -9.93
N ASN A 153 -7.28 18.70 -9.69
CA ASN A 153 -6.04 19.29 -9.14
C ASN A 153 -5.62 18.65 -7.80
N VAL A 154 -6.61 18.22 -7.00
CA VAL A 154 -6.37 17.55 -5.72
C VAL A 154 -5.92 16.11 -5.95
N GLY A 155 -6.59 15.37 -6.84
CA GLY A 155 -6.20 14.00 -7.21
C GLY A 155 -4.78 13.95 -7.76
N ASN A 156 -4.45 14.83 -8.70
CA ASN A 156 -3.10 14.95 -9.25
C ASN A 156 -2.05 15.30 -8.21
N LEU A 157 -2.36 16.17 -7.24
CA LEU A 157 -1.45 16.47 -6.14
C LEU A 157 -1.26 15.23 -5.24
N ILE A 158 -2.33 14.54 -4.87
CA ILE A 158 -2.28 13.32 -4.05
C ILE A 158 -1.41 12.25 -4.73
N LEU A 159 -1.58 12.03 -6.03
CA LEU A 159 -0.76 11.10 -6.79
C LEU A 159 0.71 11.53 -6.85
N THR A 160 0.95 12.83 -7.05
CA THR A 160 2.32 13.38 -7.05
C THR A 160 3.01 13.12 -5.72
N VAL A 161 2.30 13.38 -4.61
CA VAL A 161 2.80 13.12 -3.26
C VAL A 161 3.04 11.63 -3.07
N ALA A 162 2.08 10.77 -3.41
CA ALA A 162 2.18 9.32 -3.23
C ALA A 162 3.41 8.71 -3.96
N VAL A 163 3.74 9.19 -5.17
CA VAL A 163 4.96 8.77 -5.89
C VAL A 163 6.23 9.28 -5.21
N LEU A 164 6.23 10.51 -4.69
CA LEU A 164 7.37 11.07 -3.97
C LEU A 164 7.59 10.37 -2.62
N ASP A 165 6.50 9.97 -1.95
CA ASP A 165 6.52 9.21 -0.71
C ASP A 165 7.23 7.86 -0.89
N ASP A 166 7.03 7.15 -2.01
CA ASP A 166 7.74 5.90 -2.29
C ASP A 166 9.27 6.12 -2.37
N ILE A 167 9.69 7.22 -3.00
CA ILE A 167 11.12 7.59 -3.11
C ILE A 167 11.68 7.92 -1.72
N LEU A 168 10.98 8.77 -0.96
CA LEU A 168 11.38 9.14 0.40
C LEU A 168 11.38 7.92 1.33
N GLY A 169 10.35 7.09 1.26
CA GLY A 169 10.18 5.87 2.04
C GLY A 169 11.35 4.90 1.84
N ILE A 170 11.84 4.72 0.61
CA ILE A 170 13.04 3.92 0.35
C ILE A 170 14.28 4.54 1.03
N VAL A 171 14.43 5.86 0.99
CA VAL A 171 15.55 6.56 1.67
C VAL A 171 15.49 6.33 3.18
N VAL A 172 14.35 6.57 3.82
CA VAL A 172 14.20 6.41 5.27
C VAL A 172 14.32 4.92 5.68
N LEU A 173 13.75 4.00 4.90
CA LEU A 173 13.90 2.56 5.11
C LEU A 173 15.36 2.12 5.00
N SER A 174 16.10 2.65 4.03
CA SER A 174 17.52 2.37 3.84
C SER A 174 18.38 2.78 5.04
N VAL A 175 18.03 3.89 5.71
CA VAL A 175 18.71 4.31 6.95
C VAL A 175 18.43 3.33 8.10
N THR A 176 17.26 2.71 8.12
CA THR A 176 16.81 1.84 9.22
C THR A 176 17.35 0.43 9.10
N LEU A 177 17.36 -0.11 7.87
CA LEU A 177 17.92 -1.43 7.57
C LEU A 177 19.42 -1.37 7.31
N GLY A 178 19.94 -0.18 6.99
CA GLY A 178 21.35 0.07 6.75
C GLY A 178 22.17 -0.17 8.01
N LYS A 179 23.02 -1.20 7.97
CA LYS A 179 24.04 -1.45 9.00
C LYS A 179 25.25 -0.50 8.90
N GLY A 180 25.21 0.50 8.02
CA GLY A 180 26.27 1.49 7.84
C GLY A 180 25.96 2.78 8.62
N SER A 181 26.97 3.37 9.26
CA SER A 181 26.80 4.68 9.89
C SER A 181 26.43 5.73 8.83
N VAL A 182 25.65 6.74 9.22
CA VAL A 182 25.29 7.89 8.34
C VAL A 182 26.54 8.56 7.76
N GLU A 183 27.66 8.54 8.49
CA GLU A 183 28.98 9.00 8.04
C GLU A 183 29.49 8.26 6.78
N MET A 184 29.12 6.99 6.60
CA MET A 184 29.52 6.17 5.45
C MET A 184 28.83 6.57 4.13
N LEU A 185 27.69 7.27 4.20
CA LEU A 185 27.03 7.88 3.04
C LEU A 185 27.72 9.18 2.61
N LEU A 186 28.25 9.95 3.57
CA LEU A 186 28.95 11.22 3.30
C LEU A 186 30.37 10.99 2.77
N LEU A 187 31.01 9.86 3.10
CA LEU A 187 32.36 9.50 2.64
C LEU A 187 32.41 8.83 1.25
N LYS A 188 31.25 8.61 0.60
CA LYS A 188 31.16 7.99 -0.74
C LYS A 188 30.96 9.00 -1.88
N VAL A 189 31.08 10.29 -1.59
CA VAL A 189 31.24 11.38 -2.58
C VAL A 189 32.66 11.90 -2.48
#